data_AF-A0A359I574-F1
#
_entry.id   AF-A0A359I574-F1
#
_cell.length_a   1.000
_cell.length_b   1.000
_cell.length_c   1.000
_cell.angle_alpha   90.00
_cell.angle_beta   90.00
_cell.angle_gamma   90.00
#
_symmetry.space_group_name_H-M   'P 1'
#
loop_
_entity.id
_entity.type
_entity.pdbx_description
1 polymer ?
#
loop_
_entity_poly.entity_id
_entity_poly.type
_entity_poly.pdbx_seq_one_letter_code
_entity_poly.pdbx_strand_id
1 'polypeptide(L)' 'MVGADGKNRRAMAADPKGLFRIIQSIPSPKAEPFKQWMAQVAATRLDQMQDPELSIEQAVSDYRRLGYSEEWINQRLR' A
#
# COMPACT_ATOMS: atom_id res chain seq x y z
N MET A 1 -24.78 6.17 5.42
CA MET A 1 -24.30 6.41 6.80
C MET A 1 -24.85 7.76 7.24
N VAL A 2 -25.48 7.83 8.41
CA VAL A 2 -25.97 9.09 8.97
C VAL A 2 -24.78 9.81 9.60
N GLY A 3 -24.50 11.04 9.17
CA GLY A 3 -23.44 11.85 9.78
C GLY A 3 -23.84 12.39 11.15
N ALA A 4 -22.87 12.93 11.91
CA ALA A 4 -23.12 13.55 13.22
C ALA A 4 -24.13 14.73 13.19
N ASP A 5 -24.40 15.25 12.00
CA ASP A 5 -25.39 16.29 11.71
C ASP A 5 -26.78 15.74 11.32
N GLY A 6 -27.02 14.43 11.48
CA GLY A 6 -28.30 13.78 11.18
C GLY A 6 -28.60 13.63 9.68
N LYS A 7 -27.71 14.09 8.80
CA LYS A 7 -27.91 14.01 7.34
C LYS A 7 -27.47 12.65 6.79
N ASN A 8 -28.34 12.06 5.98
CA ASN A 8 -28.00 10.85 5.22
C ASN A 8 -27.05 11.20 4.08
N ARG A 9 -25.78 10.83 4.21
CA ARG A 9 -24.82 10.93 3.11
C ARG A 9 -24.75 9.59 2.38
N ARG A 10 -24.80 9.64 1.05
CA ARG A 10 -24.23 8.57 0.22
C ARG A 10 -22.73 8.57 0.51
N ALA A 11 -22.31 7.75 1.46
CA ALA A 11 -20.89 7.56 1.75
C ALA A 11 -20.30 6.75 0.59
N MET A 12 -19.92 7.41 -0.49
CA MET A 12 -19.04 6.81 -1.48
C MET A 12 -17.65 6.83 -0.86
N ALA A 13 -17.28 5.73 -0.18
CA ALA A 13 -15.89 5.51 0.15
C ALA A 13 -15.13 5.46 -1.18
N ALA A 14 -14.08 6.26 -1.32
CA ALA A 14 -13.22 6.18 -2.49
C ALA A 14 -12.60 4.78 -2.55
N ASP A 15 -12.54 4.19 -3.74
CA ASP A 15 -11.69 3.03 -3.95
C ASP A 15 -10.21 3.45 -3.78
N PRO A 16 -9.27 2.50 -3.64
CA PRO A 16 -7.86 2.83 -3.43
C PRO A 16 -7.30 3.78 -4.50
N LYS A 17 -7.69 3.59 -5.77
CA LYS A 17 -7.26 4.45 -6.89
C LYS A 17 -7.75 5.89 -6.70
N GLY A 18 -9.02 6.07 -6.33
CA GLY A 18 -9.64 7.34 -6.03
C GLY A 18 -8.97 8.01 -4.83
N LEU A 19 -8.67 7.25 -3.78
CA LEU A 19 -7.96 7.75 -2.61
C LEU A 19 -6.55 8.27 -2.98
N PHE A 20 -5.78 7.53 -3.77
CA PHE A 20 -4.47 7.98 -4.25
C PHE A 20 -4.56 9.25 -5.11
N ARG A 21 -5.58 9.36 -5.97
CA ARG A 21 -5.82 10.59 -6.75
C ARG A 21 -6.15 11.78 -5.87
N ILE A 22 -6.95 11.59 -4.82
CA ILE A 22 -7.22 12.64 -3.82
C ILE A 22 -5.90 13.07 -3.18
N ILE A 23 -5.07 12.15 -2.70
CA ILE A 23 -3.77 12.47 -2.08
C ILE A 23 -2.88 13.25 -3.05
N GLN A 24 -2.80 12.83 -4.32
CA GLN A 24 -2.02 13.51 -5.36
C GLN A 24 -2.49 14.94 -5.62
N SER A 25 -3.81 15.19 -5.55
CA SER A 25 -4.40 16.52 -5.80
C SER A 25 -4.20 17.54 -4.67
N ILE A 26 -3.76 17.13 -3.48
CA ILE A 26 -3.60 18.05 -2.34
C ILE A 26 -2.39 18.96 -2.58
N PRO A 27 -2.55 20.30 -2.64
CA PRO A 27 -1.45 21.23 -2.89
C PRO A 27 -0.69 21.63 -1.61
N SER A 28 -0.90 20.92 -0.49
CA SER A 28 -0.26 21.21 0.79
C SER A 28 1.06 20.45 0.95
N PRO A 29 2.13 21.07 1.51
CA PRO A 29 3.34 20.37 1.94
C PRO A 29 3.05 19.26 2.97
N LYS A 30 1.93 19.32 3.69
CA LYS A 30 1.52 18.27 4.63
C LYS A 30 1.21 16.94 3.94
N ALA A 31 0.89 16.95 2.65
CA ALA A 31 0.67 15.74 1.87
C ALA A 31 1.98 15.13 1.33
N GLU A 32 3.10 15.85 1.42
CA GLU A 32 4.38 15.43 0.85
C GLU A 32 4.88 14.08 1.39
N PRO A 33 4.78 13.77 2.70
CA PRO A 33 5.19 12.45 3.20
C PRO A 33 4.45 11.29 2.50
N PHE A 34 3.16 11.47 2.22
CA PHE A 34 2.37 10.47 1.51
C PHE A 34 2.78 10.36 0.04
N LYS A 35 3.12 11.48 -0.61
CA LYS A 35 3.59 11.50 -2.01
C LYS A 35 4.95 10.83 -2.16
N GLN A 36 5.87 11.11 -1.24
CA GLN A 36 7.18 10.45 -1.18
C GLN A 36 7.05 8.95 -0.94
N TRP A 37 6.18 8.56 0.01
CA TRP A 37 5.88 7.15 0.24
C TRP A 37 5.33 6.47 -1.02
N MET A 38 4.37 7.09 -1.73
CA MET A 38 3.86 6.55 -2.99
C MET A 38 4.95 6.46 -4.08
N ALA A 39 5.83 7.46 -4.17
CA ALA A 39 6.95 7.45 -5.11
C ALA A 39 7.92 6.29 -4.83
N GLN A 40 8.24 6.06 -3.55
CA GLN A 40 9.08 4.94 -3.13
C GLN A 40 8.44 3.59 -3.47
N VAL A 41 7.15 3.41 -3.17
CA VAL A 41 6.43 2.17 -3.50
C VAL A 41 6.42 1.93 -5.02
N ALA A 42 6.20 2.98 -5.82
CA ALA A 42 6.22 2.87 -7.28
C ALA A 42 7.63 2.52 -7.81
N ALA A 43 8.68 3.13 -7.28
CA ALA A 43 10.06 2.82 -7.63
C ALA A 43 10.41 1.37 -7.32
N THR A 44 10.14 0.91 -6.09
CA THR A 44 10.34 -0.49 -5.70
C THR A 44 9.57 -1.45 -6.60
N ARG A 45 8.36 -1.08 -7.03
CA ARG A 45 7.60 -1.94 -7.95
C ARG A 45 8.26 -2.03 -9.34
N LEU A 46 8.84 -0.94 -9.83
CA LEU A 46 9.61 -0.97 -11.08
C LEU A 46 10.84 -1.86 -10.95
N ASP A 47 11.57 -1.77 -9.84
CA ASP A 47 12.74 -2.61 -9.57
C ASP A 47 12.35 -4.09 -9.56
N GLN A 48 11.27 -4.46 -8.86
CA GLN A 48 10.73 -5.83 -8.86
C GLN A 48 10.27 -6.33 -10.23
N MET A 49 9.82 -5.42 -11.11
CA MET A 49 9.45 -5.80 -12.48
C MET A 49 10.67 -6.08 -13.34
N GLN A 50 11.82 -5.49 -13.02
CA GLN A 50 13.10 -5.75 -13.68
C GLN A 50 13.77 -7.00 -13.10
N ASP A 51 13.70 -7.17 -11.78
CA ASP A 51 14.26 -8.30 -11.04
C ASP A 51 13.17 -8.97 -10.17
N PRO A 52 12.55 -10.06 -10.66
CA PRO A 52 11.55 -10.79 -9.90
C PRO A 52 12.05 -11.39 -8.58
N GLU A 53 13.37 -11.64 -8.41
CA GLU A 53 13.91 -12.21 -7.18
C GLU A 53 13.73 -11.27 -5.98
N LEU A 54 13.83 -9.95 -6.21
CA LEU A 54 13.55 -8.93 -5.19
C LEU A 54 12.13 -9.05 -4.60
N SER A 55 11.17 -9.52 -5.39
CA SER A 55 9.80 -9.72 -4.90
C SER A 55 9.69 -10.92 -3.96
N ILE A 56 10.49 -11.96 -4.18
CA ILE A 56 10.55 -13.17 -3.34
C ILE A 56 11.22 -12.84 -2.01
N GLU A 57 12.35 -12.15 -2.04
CA GLU A 57 13.05 -11.70 -0.82
C GLU A 57 12.15 -10.81 0.05
N GLN A 58 11.43 -9.89 -0.59
CA GLN A 58 10.48 -9.04 0.11
C GLN A 58 9.33 -9.84 0.74
N ALA A 59 8.78 -10.83 0.02
CA ALA A 59 7.74 -11.71 0.56
C ALA A 59 8.24 -12.52 1.77
N VAL A 60 9.45 -13.07 1.71
CA VAL A 60 10.09 -13.76 2.83
C VAL A 60 10.20 -12.83 4.05
N SER A 61 10.73 -11.61 3.85
CA SER A 61 10.89 -10.62 4.92
C SER A 61 9.55 -10.22 5.54
N ASP A 62 8.51 -10.06 4.72
CA ASP A 62 7.17 -9.73 5.19
C ASP A 62 6.57 -10.85 6.03
N TYR A 63 6.70 -12.11 5.61
CA TYR A 63 6.22 -13.25 6.40
C TYR A 63 6.99 -13.40 7.71
N ARG A 64 8.32 -13.20 7.74
CA ARG A 64 9.09 -13.17 8.98
C ARG A 64 8.59 -12.11 9.94
N ARG A 65 8.32 -10.90 9.44
CA ARG A 65 7.79 -9.78 10.23
C ARG A 65 6.39 -10.06 10.79
N LEU A 66 5.57 -10.83 10.07
CA LEU A 66 4.27 -11.30 10.54
C LEU A 66 4.35 -12.47 11.53
N GLY A 67 5.56 -13.00 11.78
CA GLY A 67 5.80 -14.06 12.77
C GLY A 67 5.65 -15.49 12.25
N TYR A 68 5.67 -15.69 10.92
CA TYR A 68 5.64 -17.04 10.34
C TYR A 68 7.02 -17.72 10.46
N SER A 69 7.02 -19.06 10.63
CA SER A 69 8.27 -19.84 10.71
C SER A 69 8.93 -20.02 9.34
N GLU A 70 10.25 -20.24 9.33
CA GLU A 70 11.01 -20.49 8.10
C GLU A 70 10.47 -21.71 7.33
N GLU A 71 10.06 -22.78 8.03
CA GLU A 71 9.49 -23.97 7.39
C GLU A 71 8.19 -23.64 6.64
N TRP A 72 7.32 -22.82 7.26
CA TRP A 72 6.06 -22.40 6.64
C TRP A 72 6.32 -21.51 5.41
N ILE A 73 7.26 -20.57 5.53
CA ILE A 73 7.65 -19.66 4.45
C ILE A 73 8.24 -20.43 3.27
N ASN A 74 9.17 -21.35 3.55
CA ASN A 74 9.79 -22.19 2.52
C ASN A 74 8.77 -23.09 1.83
N GLN A 75 7.77 -23.61 2.56
CA GLN A 75 6.70 -24.41 1.94
C GLN A 75 5.80 -23.58 1.01
N ARG A 76 5.62 -22.29 1.29
CA ARG A 76 4.74 -21.40 0.52
C ARG A 76 5.41 -20.80 -0.72
N LEU A 77 6.73 -20.66 -0.68
CA LEU A 77 7.54 -20.07 -1.75
C LEU A 77 8.25 -21.09 -2.65
N ARG A 78 8.19 -22.39 -2.29
CA ARG A 78 8.56 -23.50 -3.17
C ARG A 78 7.53 -23.71 -4.27
#